data_AF-A0A2E4FDF0-F1
#
_entry.id   AF-A0A2E4FDF0-F1
#
_cell.length_a   1.000
_cell.length_b   1.000
_cell.length_c   1.000
_cell.angle_alpha   90.00
_cell.angle_beta   90.00
_cell.angle_gamma   90.00
#
_symmetry.space_group_name_H-M   'P 1'
#
loop_
_entity.id
_entity.type
_entity.pdbx_description
1 polymer ?
#
loop_
_entity_poly.entity_id
_entity_poly.type
_entity_poly.pdbx_seq_one_letter_code
_entity_poly.pdbx_strand_id
1 'polypeptide(L)'
;MDVAQDLSIEEDGAPLTDGGLEDATSDAVEEVDGAGDGDTTPAQDAPQLSDASMDVASDQTSSSDLPETETMDTTTEVDAGTSPVDVIAQDTTVEDDVAPDVEEDVTPIEPPGGCCEVHSGLGCDDPVCSGAVCALDDFCCAYKWDSFCVSCAQGLVSFNGDSCAGLQAVCGCELPEPEPVSHFELAEHWAPVWYHDTDDTHYEADYIVAYDFDGDTISSNNWENLDEAFVDLSAVIYYAVIETTSHWFIYYLDFHPRDWTEDCDPLLWFVEPCHENDLEGAMLAIRKNGSAFGVFEVLYTEAHNVLHVATNDPNITAASTPNLEDVPVTFEDGSHVELYVESKGHGVCPLYYDGDSHCEHPTEGTPPAFPGGDGIVYRYDEGVAEQPSSGSDPNVSYKLESFYDTMWKRRYDICDGDCTYDKTMPYAGTVLGETFDGDTWGEDKARPPWAWDDPDDGPVYIGDWFFKPAQTLVTHLSVPGEVSFDYVHNPYLDELWPAGAP
;
A
#
# COMPACT_ATOMS: atom_id res chain seq x y z
N MET A 1 57.28 -30.15 2.80
CA MET A 1 58.15 -29.27 1.99
C MET A 1 57.31 -28.02 1.76
N ASP A 2 57.19 -27.17 2.77
CA ASP A 2 58.19 -26.13 3.14
C ASP A 2 58.42 -25.15 2.00
N VAL A 3 58.44 -23.83 2.17
CA VAL A 3 58.18 -22.90 3.29
C VAL A 3 58.23 -21.52 2.61
N ALA A 4 57.55 -20.54 3.19
CA ALA A 4 57.58 -19.11 2.84
C ALA A 4 59.01 -18.52 2.80
N GLN A 5 59.17 -17.40 2.08
CA GLN A 5 60.22 -16.43 2.40
C GLN A 5 59.59 -15.07 2.72
N ASP A 6 59.70 -14.82 4.01
CA ASP A 6 59.66 -13.58 4.77
C ASP A 6 60.81 -12.63 4.35
N LEU A 7 60.57 -11.32 4.45
CA LEU A 7 61.62 -10.31 4.51
C LEU A 7 61.31 -9.37 5.67
N SER A 8 62.30 -9.28 6.53
CA SER A 8 62.28 -8.93 7.95
C SER A 8 62.81 -7.51 8.24
N ILE A 9 62.23 -6.90 9.30
CA ILE A 9 62.86 -6.25 10.50
C ILE A 9 63.74 -4.98 10.24
N GLU A 10 63.61 -3.84 10.97
CA GLU A 10 63.92 -3.50 12.39
C GLU A 10 62.98 -2.34 12.86
N GLU A 11 62.23 -2.37 13.97
CA GLU A 11 62.55 -2.36 15.43
C GLU A 11 63.43 -1.20 15.96
N ASP A 12 62.83 -0.36 16.81
CA ASP A 12 63.49 0.28 17.96
C ASP A 12 62.45 0.77 19.02
N GLY A 13 62.52 0.22 20.25
CA GLY A 13 62.41 1.00 21.51
C GLY A 13 61.09 1.07 22.32
N ALA A 14 60.90 0.13 23.27
CA ALA A 14 59.96 0.12 24.41
C ALA A 14 60.42 1.08 25.59
N PRO A 15 59.80 1.20 26.82
CA PRO A 15 58.82 0.30 27.51
C PRO A 15 57.73 0.88 28.50
N LEU A 16 56.71 0.03 28.78
CA LEU A 16 55.93 -0.27 30.04
C LEU A 16 55.23 0.89 30.81
N THR A 17 53.97 0.78 31.31
CA THR A 17 53.45 -0.23 32.27
C THR A 17 51.92 -0.43 32.24
N ASP A 18 51.56 -1.64 32.70
CA ASP A 18 50.30 -2.35 32.92
C ASP A 18 49.41 -1.83 34.07
N GLY A 19 48.12 -2.18 34.03
CA GLY A 19 47.11 -1.96 35.07
C GLY A 19 45.76 -2.58 34.71
N GLY A 20 45.65 -3.91 34.71
CA GLY A 20 44.37 -4.62 34.75
C GLY A 20 43.83 -4.81 36.18
N LEU A 21 42.57 -5.28 36.29
CA LEU A 21 42.12 -6.26 37.31
C LEU A 21 40.69 -6.73 37.06
N GLU A 22 40.50 -8.04 37.22
CA GLU A 22 39.30 -8.85 37.02
C GLU A 22 38.49 -9.05 38.33
N ASP A 23 37.19 -9.30 38.14
CA ASP A 23 36.29 -10.32 38.73
C ASP A 23 36.19 -10.64 40.25
N ALA A 24 34.95 -10.99 40.60
CA ALA A 24 34.47 -11.99 41.58
C ALA A 24 33.64 -11.52 42.81
N THR A 25 32.43 -12.08 42.82
CA THR A 25 31.37 -12.31 43.83
C THR A 25 31.75 -12.46 45.32
N SER A 26 30.88 -12.04 46.25
CA SER A 26 30.22 -12.92 47.26
C SER A 26 29.33 -12.19 48.29
N ASP A 27 28.18 -12.83 48.54
CA ASP A 27 27.25 -12.93 49.68
C ASP A 27 27.30 -12.05 50.97
N ALA A 28 26.06 -11.68 51.35
CA ALA A 28 25.40 -11.69 52.67
C ALA A 28 25.69 -10.58 53.72
N VAL A 29 24.62 -10.07 54.35
CA VAL A 29 24.18 -10.35 55.76
C VAL A 29 23.23 -9.25 56.32
N GLU A 30 22.18 -9.72 57.03
CA GLU A 30 21.40 -9.16 58.17
C GLU A 30 20.23 -8.17 58.03
N GLU A 31 19.11 -8.63 58.59
CA GLU A 31 17.99 -7.86 59.16
C GLU A 31 18.37 -7.09 60.43
N VAL A 32 17.75 -5.92 60.65
CA VAL A 32 17.52 -5.35 62.00
C VAL A 32 16.22 -4.52 62.02
N ASP A 33 15.30 -4.89 62.92
CA ASP A 33 14.11 -4.15 63.38
C ASP A 33 14.46 -2.82 64.09
N GLY A 34 13.60 -1.79 64.01
CA GLY A 34 13.70 -0.62 64.90
C GLY A 34 12.67 0.50 64.68
N ALA A 35 11.85 0.74 65.69
CA ALA A 35 10.66 1.60 65.73
C ALA A 35 10.85 3.11 66.00
N GLY A 36 9.78 3.88 65.69
CA GLY A 36 9.31 5.10 66.38
C GLY A 36 9.74 6.45 65.77
N ASP A 37 9.03 7.57 65.89
CA ASP A 37 7.71 7.98 66.43
C ASP A 37 7.55 9.49 66.11
N GLY A 38 6.30 9.97 65.92
CA GLY A 38 5.86 11.39 65.98
C GLY A 38 6.31 12.37 64.86
N ASP A 39 5.64 13.47 64.52
CA ASP A 39 4.40 14.11 65.00
C ASP A 39 4.10 15.32 64.07
N THR A 40 2.85 15.78 64.06
CA THR A 40 2.30 17.11 63.68
C THR A 40 1.98 17.50 62.21
N THR A 41 0.68 17.36 61.90
CA THR A 41 -0.27 18.22 61.14
C THR A 41 -0.12 19.75 61.30
N PRO A 42 -0.78 20.66 60.51
CA PRO A 42 -2.14 20.50 59.96
C PRO A 42 -2.50 21.08 58.56
N ALA A 43 -3.69 20.64 58.16
CA ALA A 43 -4.52 20.95 57.00
C ALA A 43 -5.12 22.37 56.98
N GLN A 44 -5.49 22.81 55.76
CA GLN A 44 -6.56 23.74 55.38
C GLN A 44 -6.86 23.45 53.90
N ASP A 45 -8.04 23.50 53.29
CA ASP A 45 -9.44 23.62 53.67
C ASP A 45 -10.17 23.22 52.37
N ALA A 46 -11.16 22.32 52.45
CA ALA A 46 -12.05 21.99 51.34
C ALA A 46 -13.45 22.53 51.65
N PRO A 47 -14.23 23.00 50.67
CA PRO A 47 -15.68 23.05 50.79
C PRO A 47 -16.35 21.93 49.98
N GLN A 48 -17.16 21.16 50.68
CA GLN A 48 -18.19 20.25 50.15
C GLN A 48 -19.49 21.01 49.85
N LEU A 49 -20.14 20.70 48.73
CA LEU A 49 -21.59 20.76 48.49
C LEU A 49 -21.91 19.70 47.41
N SER A 50 -22.41 18.50 47.75
CA SER A 50 -23.79 18.09 48.10
C SER A 50 -24.69 17.76 46.90
N ASP A 51 -25.11 16.49 46.89
CA ASP A 51 -26.09 15.77 46.05
C ASP A 51 -27.29 16.54 45.50
N ALA A 52 -27.70 16.15 44.28
CA ALA A 52 -29.11 15.97 43.93
C ALA A 52 -29.27 14.94 42.80
N SER A 53 -29.72 13.74 43.17
CA SER A 53 -30.39 12.79 42.27
C SER A 53 -31.88 13.15 42.12
N MET A 54 -32.46 12.98 40.92
CA MET A 54 -33.88 12.62 40.75
C MET A 54 -34.25 12.20 39.31
N ASP A 55 -34.49 10.89 39.17
CA ASP A 55 -35.59 10.17 38.52
C ASP A 55 -36.15 10.52 37.13
N VAL A 56 -36.01 9.52 36.24
CA VAL A 56 -37.05 8.79 35.47
C VAL A 56 -38.17 9.56 34.75
N ALA A 57 -38.21 9.41 33.42
CA ALA A 57 -39.45 9.25 32.68
C ALA A 57 -39.24 8.34 31.46
N SER A 58 -39.80 7.14 31.56
CA SER A 58 -40.15 6.27 30.44
C SER A 58 -41.41 6.80 29.75
N ASP A 59 -41.45 6.77 28.42
CA ASP A 59 -42.74 6.65 27.72
C ASP A 59 -42.59 5.84 26.44
N GLN A 60 -43.36 4.75 26.38
CA GLN A 60 -43.65 4.00 25.16
C GLN A 60 -45.04 4.40 24.70
N THR A 61 -45.18 4.77 23.43
CA THR A 61 -46.45 4.64 22.73
C THR A 61 -46.24 4.06 21.33
N SER A 62 -47.26 3.30 20.92
CA SER A 62 -47.29 2.31 19.86
C SER A 62 -48.08 2.80 18.65
N SER A 63 -47.73 2.27 17.47
CA SER A 63 -48.59 1.99 16.30
C SER A 63 -49.24 3.16 15.56
N SER A 64 -48.93 3.32 14.26
CA SER A 64 -49.84 2.97 13.15
C SER A 64 -49.39 3.52 11.79
N ASP A 65 -49.59 2.68 10.75
CA ASP A 65 -49.93 3.01 9.36
C ASP A 65 -48.86 3.35 8.30
N LEU A 66 -48.71 2.40 7.37
CA LEU A 66 -48.32 2.57 5.96
C LEU A 66 -49.36 3.42 5.21
N PRO A 67 -49.01 4.08 4.09
CA PRO A 67 -49.36 3.52 2.77
C PRO A 67 -48.29 3.78 1.68
N GLU A 68 -48.01 2.78 0.85
CA GLU A 68 -48.45 2.59 -0.55
C GLU A 68 -47.55 3.23 -1.62
N THR A 69 -47.12 2.32 -2.48
CA THR A 69 -46.44 2.46 -3.75
C THR A 69 -47.32 3.17 -4.79
N GLU A 70 -46.79 4.19 -5.47
CA GLU A 70 -47.35 4.66 -6.74
C GLU A 70 -46.41 4.31 -7.90
N THR A 71 -46.91 3.41 -8.74
CA THR A 71 -46.42 3.11 -10.08
C THR A 71 -46.83 4.23 -11.04
N MET A 72 -45.89 4.79 -11.80
CA MET A 72 -46.22 5.54 -13.01
C MET A 72 -45.76 4.79 -14.26
N ASP A 73 -46.78 4.26 -14.93
CA ASP A 73 -46.81 3.82 -16.32
C ASP A 73 -47.05 5.05 -17.21
N THR A 74 -46.19 5.29 -18.20
CA THR A 74 -46.57 6.07 -19.38
C THR A 74 -46.01 5.45 -20.65
N THR A 75 -46.96 5.02 -21.46
CA THR A 75 -46.87 4.48 -22.81
C THR A 75 -46.30 5.44 -23.85
N THR A 76 -45.55 4.85 -24.78
CA THR A 76 -45.30 5.21 -26.19
C THR A 76 -46.21 6.27 -26.84
N GLU A 77 -45.61 7.22 -27.56
CA GLU A 77 -46.04 7.61 -28.91
C GLU A 77 -44.84 7.95 -29.81
N VAL A 78 -44.89 7.36 -31.01
CA VAL A 78 -44.03 7.56 -32.18
C VAL A 78 -44.64 8.70 -33.00
N ASP A 79 -43.85 9.67 -33.45
CA ASP A 79 -44.24 10.44 -34.64
C ASP A 79 -43.06 10.84 -35.51
N ALA A 80 -43.21 10.58 -36.79
CA ALA A 80 -42.23 10.71 -37.85
C ALA A 80 -42.46 12.04 -38.58
N GLY A 81 -41.53 12.98 -38.42
CA GLY A 81 -41.53 14.25 -39.13
C GLY A 81 -40.60 14.23 -40.35
N THR A 82 -41.15 13.90 -41.52
CA THR A 82 -40.51 14.16 -42.82
C THR A 82 -40.80 15.60 -43.28
N SER A 83 -39.84 16.24 -43.95
CA SER A 83 -40.10 17.40 -44.81
C SER A 83 -39.02 17.56 -45.90
N PRO A 84 -39.36 18.19 -47.03
CA PRO A 84 -39.04 17.65 -48.34
C PRO A 84 -37.95 18.42 -49.11
N VAL A 85 -37.47 17.73 -50.14
CA VAL A 85 -36.49 18.11 -51.16
C VAL A 85 -37.06 19.19 -52.08
N ASP A 86 -36.30 20.26 -52.29
CA ASP A 86 -36.57 21.27 -53.33
C ASP A 86 -36.04 20.82 -54.70
N VAL A 87 -36.92 20.91 -55.70
CA VAL A 87 -36.69 20.55 -57.09
C VAL A 87 -36.48 21.83 -57.89
N ILE A 88 -35.35 21.95 -58.59
CA ILE A 88 -35.18 22.86 -59.74
C ILE A 88 -34.60 22.08 -60.93
N ALA A 89 -35.47 21.83 -61.91
CA ALA A 89 -35.15 21.57 -63.32
C ALA A 89 -34.88 22.93 -64.02
N GLN A 90 -34.15 23.12 -65.12
CA GLN A 90 -33.55 22.33 -66.19
C GLN A 90 -32.65 23.31 -66.97
N ASP A 91 -31.53 22.88 -67.55
CA ASP A 91 -31.18 23.33 -68.91
C ASP A 91 -30.29 22.28 -69.60
N THR A 92 -30.57 22.05 -70.88
CA THR A 92 -30.08 20.96 -71.72
C THR A 92 -29.16 21.50 -72.80
N THR A 93 -28.00 20.89 -72.99
CA THR A 93 -27.39 20.77 -74.32
C THR A 93 -26.69 19.42 -74.46
N VAL A 94 -27.02 18.74 -75.55
CA VAL A 94 -26.58 17.43 -76.01
C VAL A 94 -25.23 17.56 -76.70
N GLU A 95 -24.26 16.71 -76.35
CA GLU A 95 -23.23 16.25 -77.29
C GLU A 95 -23.08 14.72 -77.14
N ASP A 96 -23.14 14.05 -78.30
CA ASP A 96 -22.88 12.63 -78.50
C ASP A 96 -21.50 12.26 -77.92
N ASP A 97 -21.39 11.16 -77.15
CA ASP A 97 -20.19 10.31 -77.22
C ASP A 97 -20.39 8.92 -76.61
N VAL A 98 -19.72 7.99 -77.27
CA VAL A 98 -19.69 6.53 -77.19
C VAL A 98 -19.59 5.96 -75.76
N ALA A 99 -20.34 4.87 -75.50
CA ALA A 99 -20.22 4.10 -74.25
C ALA A 99 -18.80 3.54 -74.05
N PRO A 100 -18.16 3.72 -72.88
CA PRO A 100 -16.90 3.05 -72.58
C PRO A 100 -17.17 1.63 -72.08
N ASP A 101 -16.37 0.69 -72.60
CA ASP A 101 -16.21 -0.67 -72.08
C ASP A 101 -15.83 -0.62 -70.59
N VAL A 102 -16.54 -1.39 -69.77
CA VAL A 102 -16.17 -1.67 -68.37
C VAL A 102 -15.06 -2.70 -68.41
N GLU A 103 -13.80 -2.25 -68.34
CA GLU A 103 -12.67 -3.11 -67.99
C GLU A 103 -12.75 -3.40 -66.48
N GLU A 104 -12.98 -4.65 -66.10
CA GLU A 104 -12.85 -5.08 -64.69
C GLU A 104 -11.38 -4.92 -64.27
N ASP A 105 -11.12 -3.97 -63.38
CA ASP A 105 -9.83 -3.77 -62.74
C ASP A 105 -9.56 -4.93 -61.76
N VAL A 106 -8.95 -6.00 -62.27
CA VAL A 106 -8.51 -7.13 -61.45
C VAL A 106 -7.24 -6.71 -60.73
N THR A 107 -7.39 -6.16 -59.52
CA THR A 107 -6.27 -5.96 -58.59
C THR A 107 -5.61 -7.32 -58.31
N PRO A 108 -4.26 -7.42 -58.35
CA PRO A 108 -3.57 -8.66 -58.01
C PRO A 108 -3.94 -9.11 -56.59
N ILE A 109 -4.43 -10.33 -56.44
CA ILE A 109 -4.66 -10.94 -55.12
C ILE A 109 -3.31 -11.04 -54.43
N GLU A 110 -3.15 -10.32 -53.32
CA GLU A 110 -1.96 -10.44 -52.50
C GLU A 110 -1.85 -11.86 -51.92
N PRO A 111 -0.64 -12.43 -51.85
CA PRO A 111 -0.45 -13.75 -51.27
C PRO A 111 -0.85 -13.76 -49.79
N PRO A 112 -1.25 -14.93 -49.24
CA PRO A 112 -1.50 -15.09 -47.81
C PRO A 112 -0.28 -14.66 -46.98
N GLY A 113 -0.52 -13.95 -45.88
CA GLY A 113 0.50 -13.55 -44.90
C GLY A 113 0.45 -14.41 -43.64
N GLY A 114 1.15 -14.01 -42.58
CA GLY A 114 1.20 -14.76 -41.33
C GLY A 114 -0.13 -14.81 -40.59
N CYS A 115 -0.51 -15.97 -40.06
CA CYS A 115 -1.82 -16.16 -39.40
C CYS A 115 -2.08 -15.29 -38.17
N CYS A 116 -1.02 -14.80 -37.51
CA CYS A 116 -1.11 -14.06 -36.25
C CYS A 116 -0.95 -12.55 -36.44
N GLU A 117 -0.94 -12.07 -37.69
CA GLU A 117 -0.75 -10.66 -38.03
C GLU A 117 -1.81 -10.20 -39.04
N VAL A 118 -2.27 -8.96 -38.91
CA VAL A 118 -3.23 -8.38 -39.86
C VAL A 118 -2.56 -8.13 -41.21
N HIS A 119 -3.19 -8.56 -42.30
CA HIS A 119 -2.70 -8.33 -43.65
C HIS A 119 -3.82 -8.32 -44.70
N SER A 120 -3.53 -7.77 -45.88
CA SER A 120 -4.49 -7.65 -46.99
C SER A 120 -4.65 -8.92 -47.84
N GLY A 121 -3.76 -9.91 -47.68
CA GLY A 121 -3.88 -11.23 -48.30
C GLY A 121 -5.14 -12.00 -47.86
N LEU A 122 -5.59 -12.92 -48.71
CA LEU A 122 -6.77 -13.77 -48.49
C LEU A 122 -6.38 -15.05 -47.74
N GLY A 123 -6.93 -15.25 -46.53
CA GLY A 123 -6.48 -16.32 -45.64
C GLY A 123 -5.03 -16.14 -45.20
N CYS A 124 -4.54 -17.02 -44.32
CA CYS A 124 -3.13 -16.98 -43.91
C CYS A 124 -2.27 -18.09 -44.53
N ASP A 125 -0.97 -18.06 -44.24
CA ASP A 125 0.07 -18.94 -44.76
C ASP A 125 0.03 -20.37 -44.21
N ASP A 126 -0.69 -20.62 -43.10
CA ASP A 126 -1.08 -21.95 -42.66
C ASP A 126 -2.47 -22.34 -43.21
N PRO A 127 -2.57 -23.31 -44.12
CA PRO A 127 -3.83 -23.71 -44.74
C PRO A 127 -4.81 -24.39 -43.77
N VAL A 128 -4.33 -24.99 -42.67
CA VAL A 128 -5.16 -25.59 -41.62
C VAL A 128 -5.76 -24.50 -40.75
N CYS A 129 -4.96 -23.52 -40.33
CA CYS A 129 -5.45 -22.35 -39.62
C CYS A 129 -6.44 -21.55 -40.46
N SER A 130 -6.03 -21.21 -41.68
CA SER A 130 -6.82 -20.46 -42.64
C SER A 130 -8.17 -21.15 -42.88
N GLY A 131 -8.17 -22.46 -43.13
CA GLY A 131 -9.41 -23.22 -43.29
C GLY A 131 -10.31 -23.23 -42.05
N ALA A 132 -9.73 -23.26 -40.84
CA ALA A 132 -10.50 -23.29 -39.60
C ALA A 132 -11.14 -21.93 -39.26
N VAL A 133 -10.39 -20.83 -39.41
CA VAL A 133 -10.91 -19.47 -39.21
C VAL A 133 -11.95 -19.12 -40.28
N CYS A 134 -11.69 -19.48 -41.54
CA CYS A 134 -12.60 -19.19 -42.64
C CYS A 134 -13.90 -19.99 -42.58
N ALA A 135 -13.91 -21.16 -41.94
CA ALA A 135 -15.13 -21.91 -41.70
C ALA A 135 -16.08 -21.21 -40.71
N LEU A 136 -15.54 -20.30 -39.89
CA LEU A 136 -16.32 -19.46 -38.96
C LEU A 136 -16.73 -18.16 -39.64
N ASP A 137 -15.81 -17.48 -40.31
CA ASP A 137 -16.08 -16.26 -41.07
C ASP A 137 -15.40 -16.30 -42.44
N ASP A 138 -16.22 -16.51 -43.49
CA ASP A 138 -15.79 -16.49 -44.89
C ASP A 138 -15.12 -15.15 -45.27
N PHE A 139 -15.34 -14.06 -44.51
CA PHE A 139 -14.68 -12.79 -44.75
C PHE A 139 -13.14 -12.93 -44.76
N CYS A 140 -12.60 -13.77 -43.88
CA CYS A 140 -11.17 -13.98 -43.71
C CYS A 140 -10.47 -14.57 -44.94
N CYS A 141 -11.19 -15.32 -45.80
CA CYS A 141 -10.67 -15.81 -47.09
C CYS A 141 -11.24 -15.11 -48.32
N ALA A 142 -12.35 -14.38 -48.19
CA ALA A 142 -12.99 -13.73 -49.33
C ALA A 142 -12.53 -12.28 -49.54
N TYR A 143 -12.09 -11.59 -48.48
CA TYR A 143 -11.79 -10.16 -48.55
C TYR A 143 -10.41 -9.79 -48.01
N LYS A 144 -10.06 -10.17 -46.77
CA LYS A 144 -8.75 -9.90 -46.14
C LYS A 144 -8.63 -10.62 -44.80
N TRP A 145 -7.41 -10.76 -44.30
CA TRP A 145 -7.11 -11.25 -42.96
C TRP A 145 -6.96 -10.08 -41.97
N ASP A 146 -8.05 -9.67 -41.33
CA ASP A 146 -8.06 -8.52 -40.42
C ASP A 146 -7.96 -8.88 -38.93
N SER A 147 -8.16 -7.89 -38.06
CA SER A 147 -8.04 -8.07 -36.60
C SER A 147 -8.99 -9.13 -36.07
N PHE A 148 -10.18 -9.30 -36.67
CA PHE A 148 -11.08 -10.37 -36.28
C PHE A 148 -10.48 -11.74 -36.62
N CYS A 149 -9.93 -11.90 -37.83
CA CYS A 149 -9.29 -13.15 -38.26
C CYS A 149 -8.11 -13.54 -37.37
N VAL A 150 -7.29 -12.55 -36.96
CA VAL A 150 -6.18 -12.76 -36.01
C VAL A 150 -6.70 -13.14 -34.62
N SER A 151 -7.68 -12.41 -34.06
CA SER A 151 -8.25 -12.75 -32.76
C SER A 151 -8.96 -14.10 -32.76
N CYS A 152 -9.56 -14.50 -33.89
CA CYS A 152 -10.14 -15.82 -34.06
C CYS A 152 -9.07 -16.91 -34.17
N ALA A 153 -7.97 -16.67 -34.88
CA ALA A 153 -6.81 -17.55 -34.90
C ALA A 153 -6.18 -17.74 -33.51
N GLN A 154 -6.26 -16.72 -32.64
CA GLN A 154 -5.88 -16.76 -31.22
C GLN A 154 -6.96 -17.37 -30.31
N GLY A 155 -8.15 -17.67 -30.83
CA GLY A 155 -9.27 -18.24 -30.07
C GLY A 155 -9.94 -17.30 -29.07
N LEU A 156 -9.79 -15.98 -29.26
CA LEU A 156 -10.24 -14.95 -28.33
C LEU A 156 -11.67 -14.44 -28.58
N VAL A 157 -12.27 -14.77 -29.72
CA VAL A 157 -13.57 -14.22 -30.16
C VAL A 157 -14.57 -15.30 -30.53
N SER A 158 -15.82 -14.89 -30.76
CA SER A 158 -16.89 -15.72 -31.29
C SER A 158 -17.60 -14.98 -32.43
N PHE A 159 -18.13 -15.71 -33.40
CA PHE A 159 -18.85 -15.15 -34.56
C PHE A 159 -20.15 -15.90 -34.76
N ASN A 160 -21.27 -15.17 -34.84
CA ASN A 160 -22.62 -15.75 -34.98
C ASN A 160 -22.98 -16.87 -33.98
N GLY A 161 -22.37 -16.83 -32.78
CA GLY A 161 -22.59 -17.83 -31.73
C GLY A 161 -21.65 -19.05 -31.80
N ASP A 162 -20.82 -19.15 -32.83
CA ASP A 162 -19.74 -20.14 -32.91
C ASP A 162 -18.44 -19.56 -32.35
N SER A 163 -17.84 -20.25 -31.39
CA SER A 163 -16.63 -19.80 -30.71
C SER A 163 -15.36 -20.20 -31.47
N CYS A 164 -14.39 -19.29 -31.54
CA CYS A 164 -13.04 -19.60 -32.04
C CYS A 164 -12.17 -20.32 -30.99
N ALA A 165 -12.69 -20.61 -29.79
CA ALA A 165 -11.93 -21.25 -28.73
C ALA A 165 -11.28 -22.57 -29.19
N GLY A 166 -9.97 -22.71 -28.95
CA GLY A 166 -9.16 -23.87 -29.34
C GLY A 166 -8.45 -23.72 -30.68
N LEU A 167 -8.77 -22.69 -31.48
CA LEU A 167 -8.07 -22.43 -32.74
C LEU A 167 -6.62 -22.00 -32.56
N GLN A 168 -6.23 -21.45 -31.40
CA GLN A 168 -4.83 -21.12 -31.09
C GLN A 168 -3.88 -22.32 -31.23
N ALA A 169 -4.36 -23.53 -30.89
CA ALA A 169 -3.58 -24.76 -31.04
C ALA A 169 -3.45 -25.22 -32.50
N VAL A 170 -4.43 -24.86 -33.35
CA VAL A 170 -4.44 -25.15 -34.78
C VAL A 170 -3.60 -24.14 -35.55
N CYS A 171 -3.69 -22.88 -35.16
CA CYS A 171 -3.07 -21.75 -35.83
C CYS A 171 -1.63 -21.47 -35.40
N GLY A 172 -1.19 -22.02 -34.27
CA GLY A 172 0.12 -21.69 -33.70
C GLY A 172 0.24 -20.21 -33.32
N CYS A 173 -0.90 -19.51 -33.20
CA CYS A 173 -0.95 -18.16 -32.67
C CYS A 173 -1.05 -18.26 -31.17
N GLU A 174 0.10 -18.14 -30.51
CA GLU A 174 0.14 -17.95 -29.07
C GLU A 174 -0.76 -16.76 -28.71
N LEU A 175 -1.50 -16.88 -27.60
CA LEU A 175 -2.13 -15.71 -27.02
C LEU A 175 -1.02 -14.69 -26.75
N PRO A 176 -1.25 -13.38 -26.97
CA PRO A 176 -0.34 -12.42 -26.39
C PRO A 176 -0.25 -12.76 -24.90
N GLU A 177 0.97 -12.85 -24.37
CA GLU A 177 1.11 -12.92 -22.92
C GLU A 177 0.31 -11.75 -22.35
N PRO A 178 -0.53 -11.97 -21.32
CA PRO A 178 -1.22 -10.86 -20.69
C PRO A 178 -0.17 -9.82 -20.33
N GLU A 179 -0.44 -8.56 -20.68
CA GLU A 179 0.43 -7.47 -20.24
C GLU A 179 0.63 -7.61 -18.73
N PRO A 180 1.87 -7.46 -18.23
CA PRO A 180 2.12 -7.54 -16.80
C PRO A 180 1.21 -6.52 -16.11
N VAL A 181 0.56 -6.93 -15.01
CA VAL A 181 -0.21 -6.01 -14.19
C VAL A 181 0.66 -4.82 -13.80
N SER A 182 0.10 -3.62 -13.84
CA SER A 182 0.80 -2.44 -13.38
C SER A 182 1.05 -2.52 -11.87
N HIS A 183 2.05 -1.78 -11.38
CA HIS A 183 2.29 -1.69 -9.93
C HIS A 183 1.12 -1.10 -9.16
N PHE A 184 0.32 -0.23 -9.80
CA PHE A 184 -0.91 0.28 -9.21
C PHE A 184 -1.95 -0.84 -9.07
N GLU A 185 -2.26 -1.58 -10.14
CA GLU A 185 -3.19 -2.72 -10.08
C GLU A 185 -2.74 -3.80 -9.07
N LEU A 186 -1.43 -4.00 -8.92
CA LEU A 186 -0.87 -4.88 -7.90
C LEU A 186 -1.14 -4.35 -6.47
N ALA A 187 -0.96 -3.06 -6.25
CA ALA A 187 -1.25 -2.41 -4.97
C ALA A 187 -2.76 -2.38 -4.66
N GLU A 188 -3.62 -2.16 -5.65
CA GLU A 188 -5.08 -2.25 -5.48
C GLU A 188 -5.50 -3.66 -5.05
N HIS A 189 -4.94 -4.69 -5.67
CA HIS A 189 -5.30 -6.08 -5.36
C HIS A 189 -4.93 -6.48 -3.93
N TRP A 190 -3.78 -6.02 -3.44
CA TRP A 190 -3.26 -6.35 -2.12
C TRP A 190 -3.53 -5.26 -1.06
N ALA A 191 -4.36 -4.27 -1.36
CA ALA A 191 -4.60 -3.12 -0.49
C ALA A 191 -5.16 -3.58 0.87
N PRO A 192 -4.67 -3.11 2.03
CA PRO A 192 -5.13 -3.62 3.33
C PRO A 192 -6.56 -3.21 3.70
N VAL A 193 -7.15 -3.95 4.64
CA VAL A 193 -8.25 -3.47 5.49
C VAL A 193 -7.64 -3.03 6.81
N TRP A 194 -7.91 -1.79 7.21
CA TRP A 194 -7.34 -1.21 8.43
C TRP A 194 -8.41 -1.16 9.51
N TYR A 195 -8.24 -1.95 10.56
CA TYR A 195 -9.04 -1.89 11.78
C TYR A 195 -8.34 -0.92 12.72
N HIS A 196 -8.75 0.34 12.69
CA HIS A 196 -8.13 1.41 13.43
C HIS A 196 -8.94 1.71 14.70
N ASP A 197 -8.35 1.42 15.86
CA ASP A 197 -8.87 1.91 17.14
C ASP A 197 -8.77 3.44 17.20
N THR A 198 -9.75 4.13 17.77
CA THR A 198 -9.71 5.59 17.89
C THR A 198 -10.13 5.99 19.28
N ASP A 199 -9.74 7.17 19.76
CA ASP A 199 -10.14 7.65 21.07
C ASP A 199 -11.23 8.73 20.98
N ASP A 200 -12.36 8.48 21.64
CA ASP A 200 -13.52 9.38 21.74
C ASP A 200 -13.20 10.82 22.19
N THR A 201 -12.06 11.09 22.84
CA THR A 201 -11.71 12.45 23.28
C THR A 201 -11.19 13.34 22.15
N HIS A 202 -10.61 12.77 21.09
CA HIS A 202 -10.13 13.51 19.92
C HIS A 202 -9.92 12.61 18.69
N TYR A 203 -10.92 11.82 18.32
CA TYR A 203 -10.80 10.84 17.23
C TYR A 203 -10.36 11.43 15.89
N GLU A 204 -10.57 12.73 15.61
CA GLU A 204 -10.03 13.36 14.40
C GLU A 204 -8.49 13.39 14.34
N ALA A 205 -7.81 13.28 15.49
CA ALA A 205 -6.35 13.15 15.56
C ALA A 205 -5.86 11.74 15.20
N ASP A 206 -6.71 10.74 15.33
CA ASP A 206 -6.48 9.35 14.89
C ASP A 206 -6.96 9.14 13.43
N TYR A 207 -7.24 10.17 12.65
CA TYR A 207 -7.65 9.94 11.27
C TYR A 207 -6.45 9.66 10.38
N ILE A 208 -6.54 8.57 9.61
CA ILE A 208 -5.62 8.31 8.50
C ILE A 208 -5.93 9.32 7.40
N VAL A 209 -5.01 10.25 7.11
CA VAL A 209 -5.24 11.35 6.16
C VAL A 209 -4.05 11.55 5.23
N ALA A 210 -4.21 12.46 4.26
CA ALA A 210 -3.08 12.88 3.45
C ALA A 210 -2.05 13.67 4.30
N TYR A 211 -0.76 13.61 3.99
CA TYR A 211 0.24 14.42 4.72
C TYR A 211 0.16 15.90 4.38
N ASP A 212 -0.54 16.23 3.29
CA ASP A 212 -0.88 17.55 2.82
C ASP A 212 -2.39 17.85 2.98
N PHE A 213 -3.03 17.26 4.00
CA PHE A 213 -4.47 17.38 4.25
C PHE A 213 -4.96 18.83 4.45
N ASP A 214 -4.05 19.72 4.82
CA ASP A 214 -4.27 21.16 4.99
C ASP A 214 -3.92 21.99 3.74
N GLY A 215 -3.42 21.34 2.68
CA GLY A 215 -3.12 21.92 1.39
C GLY A 215 -1.68 22.39 1.18
N ASP A 216 -0.76 22.10 2.11
CA ASP A 216 0.67 22.31 1.91
C ASP A 216 1.53 21.10 2.33
N THR A 217 2.85 21.24 2.40
CA THR A 217 3.76 20.10 2.69
C THR A 217 4.75 20.46 3.80
N ILE A 218 4.34 21.39 4.65
CA ILE A 218 5.07 21.85 5.81
C ILE A 218 4.67 20.91 6.94
N SER A 219 5.64 20.22 7.53
CA SER A 219 5.33 19.21 8.56
C SER A 219 5.34 19.79 9.98
N SER A 220 5.61 21.09 10.12
CA SER A 220 5.73 21.83 11.39
C SER A 220 4.45 22.56 11.81
N ASN A 221 3.35 22.34 11.10
CA ASN A 221 2.06 23.00 11.38
C ASN A 221 0.85 22.05 11.29
N ASN A 222 1.06 20.76 11.05
CA ASN A 222 0.02 19.73 10.96
C ASN A 222 -0.73 19.58 12.29
N TRP A 223 -0.04 19.73 13.43
CA TRP A 223 -0.67 19.67 14.74
C TRP A 223 -1.71 20.79 14.86
N GLU A 224 -1.33 22.04 14.61
CA GLU A 224 -2.23 23.19 14.68
C GLU A 224 -3.32 23.15 13.61
N ASN A 225 -2.97 22.77 12.38
CA ASN A 225 -3.86 22.85 11.23
C ASN A 225 -4.99 21.83 11.30
N LEU A 226 -4.82 20.70 12.00
CA LEU A 226 -5.90 19.74 12.23
C LEU A 226 -7.17 20.37 12.80
N ASP A 227 -7.03 21.37 13.69
CA ASP A 227 -8.17 22.05 14.33
C ASP A 227 -8.68 23.27 13.54
N GLU A 228 -8.08 23.58 12.39
CA GLU A 228 -8.49 24.71 11.56
C GLU A 228 -9.78 24.40 10.77
N ALA A 229 -10.60 25.44 10.58
CA ALA A 229 -11.72 25.32 9.66
C ALA A 229 -11.13 25.25 8.24
N PHE A 230 -11.47 24.19 7.48
CA PHE A 230 -11.11 23.94 6.07
C PHE A 230 -9.90 23.02 5.79
N VAL A 231 -9.83 21.89 6.49
CA VAL A 231 -8.96 20.74 6.16
C VAL A 231 -9.72 19.62 5.44
N ASP A 232 -9.01 18.79 4.66
CA ASP A 232 -9.55 17.59 4.00
C ASP A 232 -9.10 16.31 4.72
N LEU A 233 -9.95 15.80 5.61
CA LEU A 233 -9.67 14.60 6.39
C LEU A 233 -10.15 13.31 5.67
N SER A 234 -10.23 13.32 4.34
CA SER A 234 -10.56 12.13 3.57
C SER A 234 -9.41 11.13 3.60
N ALA A 235 -9.73 9.84 3.75
CA ALA A 235 -8.74 8.80 4.00
C ALA A 235 -7.78 8.55 2.82
N VAL A 236 -6.48 8.52 3.12
CA VAL A 236 -5.40 8.27 2.15
C VAL A 236 -4.41 7.25 2.71
N ILE A 237 -4.12 6.23 1.91
CA ILE A 237 -3.02 5.29 2.16
C ILE A 237 -1.97 5.49 1.08
N TYR A 238 -0.72 5.69 1.47
CA TYR A 238 0.38 5.75 0.51
C TYR A 238 0.85 4.35 0.16
N TYR A 239 1.14 4.10 -1.12
CA TYR A 239 1.73 2.85 -1.55
C TYR A 239 3.08 3.04 -2.23
N ALA A 240 3.96 2.06 -2.05
CA ALA A 240 5.19 1.89 -2.80
C ALA A 240 5.32 0.44 -3.27
N VAL A 241 5.88 0.22 -4.46
CA VAL A 241 6.20 -1.12 -4.95
C VAL A 241 7.69 -1.18 -5.28
N ILE A 242 8.36 -2.17 -4.74
CA ILE A 242 9.73 -2.56 -5.10
C ILE A 242 9.70 -3.99 -5.62
N GLU A 243 10.33 -4.25 -6.75
CA GLU A 243 10.21 -5.50 -7.47
C GLU A 243 11.58 -6.11 -7.76
N THR A 244 11.74 -7.39 -7.42
CA THR A 244 12.86 -8.22 -7.86
C THR A 244 12.37 -9.27 -8.84
N THR A 245 13.28 -10.02 -9.46
CA THR A 245 12.86 -11.11 -10.37
C THR A 245 12.04 -12.22 -9.70
N SER A 246 12.03 -12.32 -8.35
CA SER A 246 11.23 -13.34 -7.64
C SER A 246 10.14 -12.81 -6.70
N HIS A 247 10.16 -11.53 -6.30
CA HIS A 247 9.16 -10.98 -5.36
C HIS A 247 8.69 -9.59 -5.78
N TRP A 248 7.49 -9.24 -5.35
CA TRP A 248 7.08 -7.86 -5.15
C TRP A 248 7.08 -7.56 -3.65
N PHE A 249 7.55 -6.39 -3.29
CA PHE A 249 7.49 -5.82 -1.95
C PHE A 249 6.59 -4.61 -2.04
N ILE A 250 5.41 -4.70 -1.41
CA ILE A 250 4.37 -3.69 -1.50
C ILE A 250 4.23 -3.05 -0.13
N TYR A 251 4.50 -1.76 -0.05
CA TYR A 251 4.38 -0.98 1.17
C TYR A 251 3.05 -0.26 1.16
N TYR A 252 2.43 -0.18 2.33
CA TYR A 252 1.28 0.68 2.59
C TYR A 252 1.55 1.49 3.85
N LEU A 253 1.37 2.80 3.77
CA LEU A 253 1.73 3.73 4.84
C LEU A 253 0.52 4.60 5.19
N ASP A 254 0.22 4.68 6.46
CA ASP A 254 -0.84 5.51 7.04
C ASP A 254 -0.22 6.70 7.77
N PHE A 255 -0.70 7.89 7.45
CA PHE A 255 -0.23 9.13 8.03
C PHE A 255 -1.29 9.69 8.97
N HIS A 256 -0.85 10.12 10.16
CA HIS A 256 -1.66 10.80 11.15
C HIS A 256 -1.07 12.18 11.44
N PRO A 257 -1.87 13.24 11.64
CA PRO A 257 -1.33 14.58 11.89
C PRO A 257 -0.62 14.70 13.25
N ARG A 258 -0.92 13.80 14.19
CA ARG A 258 -0.45 13.83 15.58
C ARG A 258 -0.23 12.39 16.06
N ASP A 259 0.86 12.12 16.78
CA ASP A 259 0.94 11.07 17.82
C ASP A 259 0.63 11.75 19.16
N TRP A 260 -0.40 11.31 19.87
CA TRP A 260 -0.98 12.11 20.94
C TRP A 260 -1.48 11.31 22.15
N THR A 261 -1.71 12.00 23.26
CA THR A 261 -2.47 11.49 24.41
C THR A 261 -3.17 12.67 25.09
N GLU A 262 -4.15 12.42 25.94
CA GLU A 262 -4.85 13.45 26.72
C GLU A 262 -3.91 14.23 27.65
N ASP A 263 -2.79 13.60 28.04
CA ASP A 263 -1.81 14.12 28.98
C ASP A 263 -0.47 14.50 28.29
N CYS A 264 -0.51 15.08 27.09
CA CYS A 264 0.70 15.59 26.44
C CYS A 264 1.45 16.56 27.37
N ASP A 265 2.61 16.15 27.88
CA ASP A 265 3.45 16.95 28.77
C ASP A 265 4.95 16.81 28.42
N PRO A 266 5.58 17.87 27.88
CA PRO A 266 6.96 17.86 27.42
C PRO A 266 7.95 17.82 28.61
N LEU A 267 7.47 17.92 29.85
CA LEU A 267 8.27 17.83 31.07
C LEU A 267 8.25 16.41 31.67
N LEU A 268 7.39 15.51 31.20
CA LEU A 268 7.26 14.15 31.70
C LEU A 268 7.82 13.14 30.69
N TRP A 269 9.15 12.98 30.70
CA TRP A 269 9.90 12.03 29.86
C TRP A 269 9.50 10.53 29.99
N PHE A 270 8.55 10.20 30.87
CA PHE A 270 8.06 8.84 31.12
C PHE A 270 6.59 8.64 30.69
N VAL A 271 5.93 9.70 30.21
CA VAL A 271 4.67 9.63 29.47
C VAL A 271 5.06 9.51 27.99
N GLU A 272 4.35 8.69 27.21
CA GLU A 272 4.59 8.57 25.76
C GLU A 272 4.64 9.98 25.16
N PRO A 273 5.78 10.42 24.61
CA PRO A 273 5.93 11.81 24.26
C PRO A 273 5.20 12.08 22.96
N CYS A 274 4.01 12.68 23.07
CA CYS A 274 3.28 13.22 21.93
C CYS A 274 4.21 13.94 20.97
N HIS A 275 3.90 13.85 19.69
CA HIS A 275 4.61 14.59 18.66
C HIS A 275 3.75 14.86 17.44
N GLU A 276 4.15 15.90 16.73
CA GLU A 276 3.57 16.23 15.44
C GLU A 276 3.99 15.27 14.35
N ASN A 277 3.01 14.97 13.48
CA ASN A 277 3.07 13.92 12.47
C ASN A 277 3.21 12.54 13.09
N ASP A 278 2.71 11.57 12.35
CA ASP A 278 3.02 10.18 12.53
C ASP A 278 2.89 9.47 11.20
N LEU A 279 3.83 8.59 10.89
CA LEU A 279 3.76 7.80 9.68
C LEU A 279 4.17 6.39 10.08
N GLU A 280 3.24 5.48 9.88
CA GLU A 280 3.39 4.07 10.20
C GLU A 280 3.06 3.24 8.96
N GLY A 281 3.00 1.92 9.12
CA GLY A 281 2.42 1.07 8.08
C GLY A 281 2.94 -0.35 8.03
N ALA A 282 2.90 -0.91 6.82
CA ALA A 282 3.16 -2.31 6.56
C ALA A 282 3.89 -2.55 5.24
N MET A 283 4.60 -3.68 5.14
CA MET A 283 5.15 -4.22 3.90
C MET A 283 4.70 -5.66 3.68
N LEU A 284 4.16 -5.95 2.52
CA LEU A 284 3.88 -7.30 2.04
C LEU A 284 5.01 -7.80 1.14
N ALA A 285 5.58 -8.96 1.48
CA ALA A 285 6.41 -9.73 0.56
C ALA A 285 5.53 -10.73 -0.20
N ILE A 286 5.36 -10.48 -1.50
CA ILE A 286 4.54 -11.30 -2.40
C ILE A 286 5.46 -12.08 -3.34
N ARG A 287 5.48 -13.40 -3.21
CA ARG A 287 6.29 -14.26 -4.07
C ARG A 287 5.64 -14.45 -5.42
N LYS A 288 6.43 -14.24 -6.48
CA LYS A 288 6.02 -14.49 -7.86
C LYS A 288 5.94 -15.99 -8.11
N ASN A 289 4.84 -16.43 -8.70
CA ASN A 289 4.63 -17.83 -9.12
C ASN A 289 4.13 -17.96 -10.57
N GLY A 290 4.14 -16.85 -11.33
CA GLY A 290 3.59 -16.76 -12.68
C GLY A 290 2.11 -16.40 -12.76
N SER A 291 1.41 -16.26 -11.63
CA SER A 291 0.08 -15.60 -11.60
C SER A 291 0.23 -14.08 -11.69
N ALA A 292 -0.87 -13.39 -12.02
CA ALA A 292 -0.91 -11.93 -12.11
C ALA A 292 -0.53 -11.24 -10.78
N PHE A 293 -0.94 -11.81 -9.65
CA PHE A 293 -0.81 -11.17 -8.33
C PHE A 293 0.10 -11.92 -7.35
N GLY A 294 0.75 -13.01 -7.79
CA GLY A 294 1.63 -13.81 -6.94
C GLY A 294 0.90 -14.54 -5.81
N VAL A 295 1.64 -14.76 -4.72
CA VAL A 295 1.16 -15.38 -3.48
C VAL A 295 1.80 -14.65 -2.32
N PHE A 296 0.98 -14.26 -1.34
CA PHE A 296 1.45 -13.72 -0.06
C PHE A 296 2.44 -14.68 0.63
N GLU A 297 3.53 -14.14 1.15
CA GLU A 297 4.55 -14.90 1.86
C GLU A 297 4.80 -14.36 3.27
N VAL A 298 5.00 -13.05 3.41
CA VAL A 298 5.31 -12.39 4.70
C VAL A 298 4.63 -11.02 4.79
N LEU A 299 4.14 -10.70 5.99
CA LEU A 299 3.70 -9.38 6.41
C LEU A 299 4.76 -8.81 7.37
N TYR A 300 5.16 -7.57 7.15
CA TYR A 300 5.87 -6.73 8.10
C TYR A 300 4.95 -5.58 8.49
N THR A 301 4.93 -5.19 9.76
CA THR A 301 4.28 -3.97 10.25
C THR A 301 5.23 -3.20 11.15
N GLU A 302 5.06 -1.88 11.22
CA GLU A 302 5.82 -0.97 12.10
C GLU A 302 4.90 -0.59 13.27
N ALA A 303 5.37 -0.84 14.49
CA ALA A 303 4.83 -0.19 15.68
C ALA A 303 5.97 0.28 16.59
N HIS A 304 6.05 1.59 16.84
CA HIS A 304 6.96 2.21 17.81
C HIS A 304 8.45 1.85 17.59
N ASN A 305 8.91 1.84 16.33
CA ASN A 305 10.27 1.43 15.91
C ASN A 305 10.54 -0.08 16.04
N VAL A 306 9.50 -0.90 16.11
CA VAL A 306 9.61 -2.36 16.10
C VAL A 306 8.98 -2.90 14.82
N LEU A 307 9.73 -3.75 14.11
CA LEU A 307 9.22 -4.40 12.91
C LEU A 307 8.65 -5.77 13.27
N HIS A 308 7.34 -5.83 13.48
CA HIS A 308 6.63 -7.08 13.70
C HIS A 308 6.49 -7.84 12.38
N VAL A 309 6.73 -9.15 12.41
CA VAL A 309 6.76 -9.99 11.22
C VAL A 309 5.77 -11.15 11.41
N ALA A 310 4.91 -11.40 10.43
CA ALA A 310 3.96 -12.50 10.46
C ALA A 310 3.90 -13.25 9.13
N THR A 311 3.61 -14.54 9.19
CA THR A 311 3.48 -15.40 7.99
C THR A 311 2.50 -16.55 8.23
N ASN A 312 1.84 -16.98 7.16
CA ASN A 312 1.00 -18.17 7.16
C ASN A 312 1.75 -19.43 6.67
N ASP A 313 3.02 -19.32 6.25
CA ASP A 313 3.81 -20.47 5.82
C ASP A 313 4.61 -21.05 7.00
N PRO A 314 4.29 -22.26 7.49
CA PRO A 314 5.00 -22.88 8.61
C PRO A 314 6.44 -23.29 8.29
N ASN A 315 6.88 -23.14 7.04
CA ASN A 315 8.27 -23.39 6.62
C ASN A 315 9.14 -22.12 6.67
N ILE A 316 8.54 -20.96 6.94
CA ILE A 316 9.27 -19.71 7.19
C ILE A 316 9.52 -19.62 8.68
N THR A 317 10.79 -19.42 9.06
CA THR A 317 11.20 -19.34 10.46
C THR A 317 12.09 -18.13 10.69
N ALA A 318 12.11 -17.62 11.93
CA ALA A 318 12.98 -16.52 12.31
C ALA A 318 14.46 -16.86 12.03
N ALA A 319 15.20 -15.85 11.59
CA ALA A 319 16.65 -15.86 11.46
C ALA A 319 17.26 -14.78 12.38
N SER A 320 17.39 -13.53 11.93
CA SER A 320 17.91 -12.45 12.76
C SER A 320 16.85 -11.70 13.57
N THR A 321 15.62 -11.58 13.06
CA THR A 321 14.56 -10.86 13.77
C THR A 321 14.09 -11.65 15.00
N PRO A 322 13.91 -10.99 16.16
CA PRO A 322 13.26 -11.57 17.32
C PRO A 322 11.72 -11.54 17.22
N ASN A 323 11.16 -10.74 16.29
CA ASN A 323 9.75 -10.36 16.23
C ASN A 323 9.00 -11.12 15.13
N LEU A 324 9.30 -12.41 14.94
CA LEU A 324 8.43 -13.29 14.14
C LEU A 324 7.28 -13.77 15.01
N GLU A 325 6.12 -13.15 14.82
CA GLU A 325 4.94 -13.34 15.64
C GLU A 325 4.19 -14.64 15.28
N ASP A 326 3.79 -15.39 16.32
CA ASP A 326 3.02 -16.63 16.17
C ASP A 326 1.51 -16.33 16.08
N VAL A 327 1.13 -15.54 15.07
CA VAL A 327 -0.23 -15.08 14.83
C VAL A 327 -0.64 -15.30 13.37
N PRO A 328 -1.92 -15.56 13.09
CA PRO A 328 -2.37 -15.70 11.71
C PRO A 328 -2.37 -14.34 11.00
N VAL A 329 -2.03 -14.35 9.71
CA VAL A 329 -2.32 -13.23 8.81
C VAL A 329 -3.66 -13.50 8.14
N THR A 330 -4.63 -12.62 8.33
CA THR A 330 -5.99 -12.77 7.78
C THR A 330 -6.21 -11.81 6.60
N PHE A 331 -7.22 -12.13 5.80
CA PHE A 331 -7.51 -11.43 4.55
C PHE A 331 -9.02 -11.28 4.38
N GLU A 332 -9.47 -10.05 4.11
CA GLU A 332 -10.80 -9.80 3.56
C GLU A 332 -10.77 -10.13 2.05
N ASP A 333 -11.81 -10.83 1.58
CA ASP A 333 -11.96 -11.31 0.20
C ASP A 333 -10.77 -12.08 -0.40
N GLY A 334 -9.85 -12.55 0.46
CA GLY A 334 -8.71 -13.40 0.10
C GLY A 334 -7.47 -12.67 -0.41
N SER A 335 -7.46 -11.34 -0.46
CA SER A 335 -6.30 -10.55 -0.91
C SER A 335 -6.04 -9.28 -0.08
N HIS A 336 -7.04 -8.74 0.63
CA HIS A 336 -6.88 -7.53 1.42
C HIS A 336 -6.44 -7.90 2.83
N VAL A 337 -5.14 -7.80 3.13
CA VAL A 337 -4.60 -8.13 4.45
C VAL A 337 -5.30 -7.31 5.53
N GLU A 338 -5.67 -7.93 6.65
CA GLU A 338 -6.33 -7.24 7.75
C GLU A 338 -5.30 -6.83 8.80
N LEU A 339 -5.22 -5.53 9.07
CA LEU A 339 -4.28 -4.90 10.00
C LEU A 339 -5.02 -4.23 11.14
N TYR A 340 -4.39 -4.15 12.31
CA TYR A 340 -4.81 -3.31 13.43
C TYR A 340 -3.93 -2.06 13.50
N VAL A 341 -4.54 -0.94 13.89
CA VAL A 341 -3.85 0.33 14.17
C VAL A 341 -4.27 0.78 15.56
N GLU A 342 -3.31 1.08 16.42
CA GLU A 342 -3.56 1.65 17.75
C GLU A 342 -4.20 3.04 17.65
N SER A 343 -5.11 3.38 18.57
CA SER A 343 -5.44 4.78 18.80
C SER A 343 -4.19 5.51 19.31
N LYS A 344 -4.11 6.83 19.10
CA LYS A 344 -3.11 7.73 19.69
C LYS A 344 -1.68 7.58 19.22
N GLY A 345 -1.06 6.44 19.47
CA GLY A 345 0.33 6.15 19.08
C GLY A 345 0.44 5.39 17.76
N HIS A 346 -0.69 5.06 17.12
CA HIS A 346 -0.82 4.56 15.75
C HIS A 346 0.00 3.34 15.33
N GLY A 347 0.61 2.61 16.25
CA GLY A 347 1.36 1.39 15.94
C GLY A 347 0.53 0.41 15.11
N VAL A 348 1.10 -0.06 14.00
CA VAL A 348 0.44 -0.97 13.05
C VAL A 348 0.88 -2.39 13.33
N CYS A 349 -0.10 -3.30 13.42
CA CYS A 349 0.14 -4.70 13.73
C CYS A 349 -0.74 -5.67 12.91
N PRO A 350 -0.38 -6.96 12.85
CA PRO A 350 -1.31 -7.99 12.39
C PRO A 350 -2.59 -7.96 13.24
N LEU A 351 -3.78 -8.08 12.63
CA LEU A 351 -5.07 -7.95 13.34
C LEU A 351 -5.25 -8.88 14.55
N TYR A 352 -4.51 -9.99 14.64
CA TYR A 352 -4.62 -10.96 15.73
C TYR A 352 -3.40 -10.96 16.66
N TYR A 353 -2.58 -9.92 16.60
CA TYR A 353 -1.46 -9.72 17.50
C TYR A 353 -1.92 -9.00 18.76
N ASP A 354 -1.56 -9.55 19.92
CA ASP A 354 -1.81 -8.97 21.25
C ASP A 354 -0.44 -8.74 21.88
N GLY A 355 0.10 -7.54 21.69
CA GLY A 355 1.44 -7.21 22.17
C GLY A 355 1.45 -6.81 23.65
N ASP A 356 2.63 -6.91 24.28
CA ASP A 356 2.79 -6.70 25.73
C ASP A 356 2.76 -5.22 26.16
N SER A 357 3.02 -4.29 25.24
CA SER A 357 3.05 -2.84 25.50
C SER A 357 2.59 -1.96 24.34
N HIS A 358 2.67 -2.49 23.11
CA HIS A 358 2.15 -1.89 21.88
C HIS A 358 1.30 -2.95 21.19
N CYS A 359 0.31 -2.51 20.42
CA CYS A 359 -0.74 -3.31 19.83
C CYS A 359 -1.48 -4.19 20.85
N GLU A 360 -1.68 -3.69 22.08
CA GLU A 360 -2.49 -4.40 23.10
C GLU A 360 -3.97 -4.19 22.77
N HIS A 361 -4.62 -5.22 22.24
CA HIS A 361 -6.03 -5.14 21.90
C HIS A 361 -6.74 -6.50 21.98
N PRO A 362 -8.09 -6.52 22.10
CA PRO A 362 -8.83 -7.77 22.09
C PRO A 362 -8.57 -8.52 20.78
N THR A 363 -8.13 -9.78 20.85
CA THR A 363 -7.94 -10.66 19.69
C THR A 363 -9.03 -11.74 19.56
N GLU A 364 -9.99 -11.74 20.49
CA GLU A 364 -11.16 -12.62 20.47
C GLU A 364 -12.27 -12.00 19.61
N GLY A 365 -12.78 -12.77 18.64
CA GLY A 365 -13.82 -12.32 17.71
C GLY A 365 -13.39 -12.39 16.25
N THR A 366 -14.34 -12.14 15.34
CA THR A 366 -14.06 -12.10 13.89
C THR A 366 -15.01 -11.08 13.22
N PRO A 367 -14.56 -9.84 12.98
CA PRO A 367 -13.28 -9.27 13.44
C PRO A 367 -13.24 -9.08 14.97
N PRO A 368 -12.05 -8.91 15.57
CA PRO A 368 -11.94 -8.55 16.98
C PRO A 368 -12.61 -7.19 17.28
N ALA A 369 -12.98 -6.98 18.54
CA ALA A 369 -13.57 -5.71 18.97
C ALA A 369 -12.46 -4.69 19.27
N PHE A 370 -12.73 -3.42 19.00
CA PHE A 370 -11.85 -2.33 19.40
C PHE A 370 -11.81 -2.17 20.93
N PRO A 371 -10.64 -1.82 21.50
CA PRO A 371 -10.57 -1.21 22.82
C PRO A 371 -11.58 -0.05 22.94
N GLY A 372 -12.19 0.16 24.12
CA GLY A 372 -13.18 1.25 24.31
C GLY A 372 -14.54 1.09 23.61
N GLY A 373 -14.58 0.40 22.46
CA GLY A 373 -15.76 0.20 21.61
C GLY A 373 -15.88 1.21 20.46
N ASP A 374 -14.90 2.09 20.34
CA ASP A 374 -14.66 3.12 19.32
C ASP A 374 -13.67 2.61 18.28
N GLY A 375 -13.85 2.96 17.02
CA GLY A 375 -12.94 2.52 15.97
C GLY A 375 -13.51 2.55 14.56
N ILE A 376 -12.60 2.68 13.60
CA ILE A 376 -12.89 2.89 12.19
C ILE A 376 -12.35 1.71 11.39
N VAL A 377 -13.10 1.27 10.37
CA VAL A 377 -12.61 0.27 9.43
C VAL A 377 -12.46 0.88 8.04
N TYR A 378 -11.21 1.00 7.59
CA TYR A 378 -10.88 1.57 6.29
C TYR A 378 -10.72 0.47 5.23
N ARG A 379 -11.34 0.66 4.05
CA ARG A 379 -11.28 -0.27 2.91
C ARG A 379 -10.94 0.44 1.61
N TYR A 380 -10.20 -0.23 0.73
CA TYR A 380 -9.99 0.28 -0.61
C TYR A 380 -11.26 0.10 -1.44
N ASP A 381 -11.76 1.17 -2.07
CA ASP A 381 -12.94 1.13 -2.93
C ASP A 381 -12.72 1.98 -4.20
N GLU A 382 -12.06 1.39 -5.20
CA GLU A 382 -11.85 1.97 -6.54
C GLU A 382 -11.29 3.42 -6.52
N GLY A 383 -10.44 3.73 -5.52
CA GLY A 383 -9.81 5.04 -5.37
C GLY A 383 -10.70 6.14 -4.80
N VAL A 384 -11.85 5.80 -4.22
CA VAL A 384 -12.72 6.73 -3.49
C VAL A 384 -12.15 6.97 -2.10
N ALA A 385 -11.95 8.25 -1.73
CA ALA A 385 -11.58 8.66 -0.38
C ALA A 385 -12.80 9.28 0.32
N GLU A 386 -13.05 8.83 1.54
CA GLU A 386 -14.10 9.34 2.42
C GLU A 386 -13.49 9.83 3.72
N GLN A 387 -14.07 10.89 4.28
CA GLN A 387 -13.81 11.31 5.64
C GLN A 387 -14.66 10.47 6.59
N PRO A 388 -14.11 9.92 7.68
CA PRO A 388 -14.91 9.22 8.69
C PRO A 388 -16.00 10.11 9.27
N SER A 389 -17.15 9.52 9.60
CA SER A 389 -18.30 10.28 10.13
C SER A 389 -18.22 10.55 11.64
N SER A 390 -17.40 9.79 12.36
CA SER A 390 -17.03 9.93 13.79
C SER A 390 -15.85 9.00 14.12
N GLY A 391 -15.38 8.96 15.37
CA GLY A 391 -14.46 7.93 15.90
C GLY A 391 -15.05 6.52 16.00
N SER A 392 -16.03 6.20 15.15
CA SER A 392 -16.74 4.94 15.14
C SER A 392 -17.43 4.82 13.79
N ASP A 393 -16.70 4.31 12.81
CA ASP A 393 -17.21 4.19 11.45
C ASP A 393 -16.83 2.83 10.85
N PRO A 394 -17.79 1.89 10.72
CA PRO A 394 -17.48 0.51 10.35
C PRO A 394 -17.08 0.35 8.87
N ASN A 395 -17.16 1.41 8.06
CA ASN A 395 -16.79 1.35 6.66
C ASN A 395 -16.49 2.73 6.08
N VAL A 396 -15.21 3.07 6.01
CA VAL A 396 -14.69 4.28 5.36
C VAL A 396 -13.87 3.87 4.15
N SER A 397 -14.19 4.40 2.97
CA SER A 397 -13.36 4.16 1.78
C SER A 397 -12.10 5.02 1.80
N TYR A 398 -10.94 4.45 1.43
CA TYR A 398 -9.70 5.20 1.22
C TYR A 398 -9.21 5.11 -0.23
N LYS A 399 -8.46 6.13 -0.65
CA LYS A 399 -7.71 6.09 -1.92
C LYS A 399 -6.26 5.70 -1.70
N LEU A 400 -5.66 5.07 -2.71
CA LEU A 400 -4.23 4.82 -2.76
C LEU A 400 -3.51 5.99 -3.44
N GLU A 401 -2.47 6.52 -2.80
CA GLU A 401 -1.60 7.55 -3.37
C GLU A 401 -0.16 7.08 -3.51
N SER A 402 0.51 7.49 -4.59
CA SER A 402 1.88 7.07 -4.86
C SER A 402 2.84 7.75 -3.89
N PHE A 403 3.46 6.98 -3.00
CA PHE A 403 4.55 7.46 -2.14
C PHE A 403 5.71 8.05 -2.96
N TYR A 404 5.95 7.49 -4.14
CA TYR A 404 7.02 7.95 -5.02
C TYR A 404 6.78 9.37 -5.56
N ASP A 405 5.54 9.71 -5.92
CA ASP A 405 5.18 11.00 -6.50
C ASP A 405 4.85 12.07 -5.44
N THR A 406 4.64 11.66 -4.17
CA THR A 406 4.40 12.55 -3.03
C THR A 406 5.67 12.73 -2.18
N MET A 407 5.78 11.99 -1.07
CA MET A 407 6.80 12.13 -0.04
C MET A 407 8.22 11.89 -0.56
N TRP A 408 8.43 10.88 -1.43
CA TRP A 408 9.77 10.61 -1.97
C TRP A 408 10.32 11.76 -2.84
N LYS A 409 9.47 12.50 -3.56
CA LYS A 409 9.91 13.69 -4.31
C LYS A 409 10.38 14.81 -3.38
N ARG A 410 9.94 14.79 -2.12
CA ARG A 410 10.32 15.73 -1.07
C ARG A 410 11.53 15.31 -0.26
N ARG A 411 12.15 14.15 -0.50
CA ARG A 411 13.31 13.64 0.28
C ARG A 411 14.51 14.59 0.48
N TYR A 412 14.59 15.67 -0.30
CA TYR A 412 15.62 16.72 -0.20
C TYR A 412 15.07 18.09 0.25
N ASP A 413 13.76 18.17 0.52
CA ASP A 413 13.06 19.33 1.06
C ASP A 413 13.32 19.39 2.57
N ILE A 414 14.53 19.83 2.91
CA ILE A 414 15.11 19.75 4.25
C ILE A 414 15.43 21.15 4.79
N CYS A 415 14.86 21.49 5.93
CA CYS A 415 14.97 22.77 6.62
C CYS A 415 14.45 22.67 8.07
N ASP A 416 14.38 23.80 8.78
CA ASP A 416 13.85 23.91 10.15
C ASP A 416 12.66 24.89 10.09
N GLY A 417 11.44 24.34 10.09
CA GLY A 417 10.15 25.03 10.31
C GLY A 417 9.26 25.37 9.10
N ASP A 418 9.62 25.05 7.85
CA ASP A 418 8.83 25.42 6.64
C ASP A 418 8.93 24.36 5.50
N CYS A 419 9.18 23.10 5.83
CA CYS A 419 9.46 22.05 4.85
C CYS A 419 8.93 20.69 5.31
N THR A 420 9.14 19.67 4.48
CA THR A 420 8.65 18.33 4.77
C THR A 420 9.51 17.61 5.81
N TYR A 421 10.83 17.79 5.78
CA TYR A 421 11.79 17.08 6.64
C TYR A 421 12.79 18.03 7.31
N ASP A 422 13.36 17.66 8.47
CA ASP A 422 14.45 18.42 9.12
C ASP A 422 15.75 17.61 9.27
N LYS A 423 15.76 16.60 10.15
CA LYS A 423 16.99 15.83 10.40
C LYS A 423 17.45 15.13 9.13
N THR A 424 18.72 14.75 9.10
CA THR A 424 19.33 14.19 7.89
C THR A 424 20.01 12.85 8.14
N MET A 425 19.81 11.90 7.24
CA MET A 425 20.48 10.62 7.23
C MET A 425 21.33 10.43 5.97
N PRO A 426 22.58 9.94 6.09
CA PRO A 426 23.36 9.54 4.93
C PRO A 426 22.93 8.14 4.45
N TYR A 427 22.59 8.01 3.17
CA TYR A 427 22.33 6.71 2.55
C TYR A 427 22.87 6.66 1.13
N ALA A 428 23.56 5.57 0.78
CA ALA A 428 24.13 5.35 -0.56
C ALA A 428 24.94 6.54 -1.13
N GLY A 429 25.69 7.26 -0.29
CA GLY A 429 26.49 8.43 -0.70
C GLY A 429 25.69 9.72 -0.92
N THR A 430 24.40 9.72 -0.57
CA THR A 430 23.47 10.85 -0.62
C THR A 430 23.01 11.21 0.79
N VAL A 431 22.55 12.45 0.98
CA VAL A 431 21.92 12.91 2.24
C VAL A 431 20.42 13.05 2.00
N LEU A 432 19.61 12.39 2.81
CA LEU A 432 18.15 12.37 2.76
C LEU A 432 17.57 12.96 4.05
N GLY A 433 16.32 13.41 4.00
CA GLY A 433 15.55 13.70 5.22
C GLY A 433 15.40 12.44 6.08
N GLU A 434 15.59 12.55 7.39
CA GLU A 434 15.49 11.46 8.37
C GLU A 434 14.18 11.52 9.15
N THR A 435 13.67 12.72 9.44
CA THR A 435 12.45 12.93 10.23
C THR A 435 11.59 13.97 9.55
N PHE A 436 10.26 13.86 9.70
CA PHE A 436 9.38 14.98 9.42
C PHE A 436 9.74 16.17 10.33
N ASP A 437 9.60 17.39 9.81
CA ASP A 437 9.91 18.68 10.46
C ASP A 437 8.83 19.05 11.50
N GLY A 438 8.52 18.14 12.44
CA GLY A 438 7.49 18.38 13.46
C GLY A 438 8.04 19.16 14.65
N ASP A 439 7.36 20.22 15.08
CA ASP A 439 7.83 21.13 16.14
C ASP A 439 6.98 21.11 17.42
N THR A 440 5.78 20.52 17.34
CA THR A 440 4.84 20.52 18.45
C THR A 440 5.02 19.31 19.38
N TRP A 441 5.19 19.61 20.67
CA TRP A 441 5.57 18.71 21.77
C TRP A 441 6.96 18.07 21.62
N GLY A 442 7.05 16.99 20.86
CA GLY A 442 8.29 16.27 20.57
C GLY A 442 8.86 16.71 19.23
N GLU A 443 10.02 17.37 19.25
CA GLU A 443 10.71 17.81 18.02
C GLU A 443 11.20 16.59 17.21
N ASP A 444 10.85 16.56 15.91
CA ASP A 444 11.42 15.68 14.89
C ASP A 444 11.39 14.19 15.25
N LYS A 445 10.18 13.67 15.49
CA LYS A 445 9.97 12.28 15.95
C LYS A 445 9.53 11.35 14.84
N ALA A 446 8.50 11.72 14.09
CA ALA A 446 7.99 10.92 12.99
C ALA A 446 9.04 10.74 11.88
N ARG A 447 9.08 9.53 11.31
CA ARG A 447 10.08 9.12 10.33
C ARG A 447 9.41 8.63 9.05
N PRO A 448 9.92 8.95 7.86
CA PRO A 448 9.54 8.27 6.64
C PRO A 448 10.08 6.81 6.66
N PRO A 449 9.51 5.88 5.86
CA PRO A 449 9.86 4.46 5.89
C PRO A 449 11.33 4.16 5.58
N TRP A 450 12.03 5.05 4.88
CA TRP A 450 13.46 4.89 4.63
C TRP A 450 14.34 5.25 5.84
N ALA A 451 13.76 5.78 6.91
CA ALA A 451 14.43 6.15 8.15
C ALA A 451 13.99 5.31 9.36
N TRP A 452 13.06 4.37 9.17
CA TRP A 452 12.75 3.34 10.17
C TRP A 452 13.90 2.34 10.31
N ASP A 453 14.06 1.81 11.52
CA ASP A 453 15.09 0.83 11.88
C ASP A 453 14.63 0.08 13.14
N ASP A 454 14.55 -1.27 13.08
CA ASP A 454 14.32 -2.08 14.27
C ASP A 454 15.67 -2.30 14.97
N PRO A 455 15.88 -1.78 16.19
CA PRO A 455 17.20 -1.71 16.81
C PRO A 455 17.82 -3.07 17.11
N ASP A 456 17.02 -4.14 17.15
CA ASP A 456 17.43 -5.48 17.58
C ASP A 456 17.21 -6.57 16.49
N ASP A 457 17.04 -6.18 15.22
CA ASP A 457 16.73 -7.10 14.11
C ASP A 457 17.96 -7.70 13.38
N GLY A 458 19.18 -7.31 13.78
CA GLY A 458 20.44 -7.82 13.24
C GLY A 458 21.13 -6.86 12.27
N PRO A 459 21.72 -7.35 11.15
CA PRO A 459 22.44 -6.50 10.20
C PRO A 459 21.52 -5.95 9.11
N VAL A 460 20.30 -5.55 9.47
CA VAL A 460 19.49 -4.60 8.73
C VAL A 460 19.70 -3.26 9.42
N TYR A 461 19.97 -2.23 8.62
CA TYR A 461 20.30 -0.90 9.13
C TYR A 461 19.31 0.10 8.57
N ILE A 462 19.19 1.26 9.21
CA ILE A 462 18.37 2.37 8.73
C ILE A 462 18.37 2.51 7.19
N GLY A 463 17.19 2.42 6.61
CA GLY A 463 16.93 2.47 5.18
C GLY A 463 17.04 1.15 4.42
N ASP A 464 17.72 0.12 4.93
CA ASP A 464 17.81 -1.18 4.25
C ASP A 464 16.44 -1.89 4.20
N TRP A 465 15.58 -1.71 5.21
CA TRP A 465 14.20 -2.21 5.19
C TRP A 465 13.40 -1.70 3.97
N PHE A 466 13.51 -0.41 3.67
CA PHE A 466 12.81 0.20 2.55
C PHE A 466 13.57 0.03 1.22
N PHE A 467 14.86 0.35 1.16
CA PHE A 467 15.61 0.35 -0.11
C PHE A 467 16.05 -1.04 -0.56
N LYS A 468 16.18 -2.00 0.36
CA LYS A 468 16.69 -3.35 0.08
C LYS A 468 15.82 -4.46 0.69
N PRO A 469 14.51 -4.49 0.41
CA PRO A 469 13.60 -5.41 1.10
C PRO A 469 13.91 -6.89 0.87
N ALA A 470 14.50 -7.27 -0.27
CA ALA A 470 14.94 -8.64 -0.49
C ALA A 470 16.09 -9.05 0.45
N GLN A 471 16.98 -8.11 0.79
CA GLN A 471 18.03 -8.32 1.78
C GLN A 471 17.46 -8.42 3.18
N THR A 472 16.54 -7.53 3.54
CA THR A 472 15.80 -7.57 4.80
C THR A 472 15.11 -8.91 4.99
N LEU A 473 14.35 -9.37 3.99
CA LEU A 473 13.61 -10.63 4.03
C LEU A 473 14.51 -11.82 4.38
N VAL A 474 15.63 -12.01 3.69
CA VAL A 474 16.52 -13.16 3.94
C VAL A 474 17.43 -13.00 5.15
N THR A 475 17.55 -11.78 5.67
CA THR A 475 18.30 -11.50 6.90
C THR A 475 17.42 -11.84 8.10
N HIS A 476 16.19 -11.32 8.10
CA HIS A 476 15.22 -11.52 9.18
C HIS A 476 14.71 -12.95 9.22
N LEU A 477 14.52 -13.60 8.07
CA LEU A 477 13.83 -14.89 7.99
C LEU A 477 14.62 -15.94 7.20
N SER A 478 14.40 -17.20 7.55
CA SER A 478 14.70 -18.34 6.70
C SER A 478 13.49 -18.65 5.82
N VAL A 479 13.57 -18.28 4.54
CA VAL A 479 12.48 -18.44 3.56
C VAL A 479 12.79 -19.60 2.60
N PRO A 480 11.83 -20.50 2.29
CA PRO A 480 12.04 -21.57 1.33
C PRO A 480 12.08 -21.05 -0.11
N GLY A 481 13.05 -21.51 -0.89
CA GLY A 481 13.19 -21.13 -2.30
C GLY A 481 14.25 -20.04 -2.52
N GLU A 482 14.16 -19.35 -3.64
CA GLU A 482 15.13 -18.32 -4.03
C GLU A 482 14.53 -16.92 -3.92
N VAL A 483 15.12 -16.10 -3.04
CA VAL A 483 14.87 -14.66 -2.98
C VAL A 483 15.94 -13.98 -3.83
N SER A 484 15.50 -13.30 -4.88
CA SER A 484 16.36 -12.60 -5.83
C SER A 484 16.70 -11.21 -5.30
N PHE A 485 17.94 -10.81 -5.53
CA PHE A 485 18.45 -9.45 -5.30
C PHE A 485 18.51 -8.62 -6.59
N ASP A 486 18.11 -9.21 -7.73
CA ASP A 486 18.06 -8.52 -9.01
C ASP A 486 16.77 -7.69 -9.06
N TYR A 487 16.88 -6.43 -8.64
CA TYR A 487 15.79 -5.45 -8.72
C TYR A 487 15.49 -5.12 -10.18
N VAL A 488 14.23 -5.32 -10.58
CA VAL A 488 13.70 -4.92 -11.90
C VAL A 488 12.92 -3.62 -11.82
N HIS A 489 12.47 -3.24 -10.61
CA HIS A 489 11.91 -1.93 -10.32
C HIS A 489 12.28 -1.53 -8.88
N ASN A 490 13.15 -0.54 -8.73
CA ASN A 490 13.43 0.10 -7.45
C ASN A 490 13.80 1.57 -7.70
N PRO A 491 12.80 2.41 -8.04
CA PRO A 491 13.06 3.78 -8.47
C PRO A 491 13.69 4.63 -7.36
N TYR A 492 13.50 4.23 -6.11
CA TYR A 492 14.10 4.84 -4.93
C TYR A 492 15.62 4.65 -4.94
N LEU A 493 16.09 3.40 -5.02
CA LEU A 493 17.51 3.09 -5.04
C LEU A 493 18.18 3.53 -6.35
N ASP A 494 17.50 3.40 -7.50
CA ASP A 494 18.00 3.81 -8.81
C ASP A 494 18.31 5.31 -8.88
N GLU A 495 17.50 6.14 -8.21
CA GLU A 495 17.72 7.59 -8.13
C GLU A 495 18.89 7.98 -7.21
N LEU A 496 19.18 7.17 -6.19
CA LEU A 496 20.32 7.38 -5.29
C LEU A 496 21.63 6.84 -5.90
N TRP A 497 21.53 5.77 -6.69
CA TRP A 497 22.65 5.11 -7.33
C TRP A 497 22.44 5.00 -8.85
N PRO A 498 22.51 6.12 -9.60
CA PRO A 498 22.36 6.07 -11.04
C PRO A 498 23.44 5.16 -11.64
N ALA A 499 23.01 4.17 -12.44
CA ALA A 499 23.88 3.17 -13.05
C ALA A 499 25.17 3.80 -13.61
N GLY A 500 26.31 3.52 -12.96
CA GLY A 500 27.62 4.08 -13.30
C GLY A 500 28.34 4.87 -12.19
N ALA A 501 27.76 5.02 -11.00
CA ALA A 501 28.52 5.38 -9.80
C ALA A 501 29.43 4.20 -9.37
N PRO A 502 30.73 4.43 -9.08
CA PRO A 502 31.74 3.40 -8.85
C PRO A 502 31.55 2.58 -7.57
#